data_AF-A0AAV4GZ64-F1
#
_entry.id   AF-A0AAV4GZ64-F1
#
_cell.length_a   1.000
_cell.length_b   1.000
_cell.length_c   1.000
_cell.angle_alpha   90.00
_cell.angle_beta   90.00
_cell.angle_gamma   90.00
#
_symmetry.space_group_name_H-M   'P 1'
#
loop_
_entity.id
_entity.type
_entity.pdbx_description
1 polymer ?
#
loop_
_entity_poly.entity_id
_entity_poly.type
_entity_poly.pdbx_seq_one_letter_code
_entity_poly.pdbx_strand_id
1 'polypeptide(L)'
;MYYSRQLNNYNLPVYGYHDKTGYNYLWNETKAKRGSNEIASCVITYLDNLNEKRSFKTVRLLSDSCGGQNRNRQFMAMLWLAAHHFDFEEICHGFFVRGHSQNESDSIHSRIEDASKHINIDTTSQWATVIGGAKKIKPCYIIKEMVQEEFLNFKRMRNQIPNMNKTVDRQKVKFTDIRMYAVHKGDPLVTIHNNLDQPAIQMNLFQTGKKILEMDVQMNLEPAYSRNLRIDTKKLSARKVVW
;
A
#
# COMPACT_ATOMS: atom_id res chain seq x y z
N MET A 1 12.78 37.08 2.61
CA MET A 1 11.97 36.23 1.72
C MET A 1 11.61 34.96 2.50
N TYR A 2 10.44 34.90 3.13
CA TYR A 2 10.00 33.74 3.90
C TYR A 2 9.23 32.80 2.97
N TYR A 3 9.84 31.69 2.57
CA TYR A 3 9.14 30.64 1.82
C TYR A 3 8.11 29.98 2.73
N SER A 4 6.83 30.21 2.46
CA SER A 4 5.77 29.37 3.01
C SER A 4 5.99 27.93 2.51
N ARG A 5 5.91 26.95 3.40
CA ARG A 5 6.11 25.54 3.06
C ARG A 5 4.85 25.00 2.38
N GLN A 6 5.01 24.45 1.18
CA GLN A 6 3.91 23.84 0.42
C GLN A 6 3.26 22.67 1.17
N LEU A 7 1.97 22.46 0.92
CA LEU A 7 1.20 21.35 1.46
C LEU A 7 1.66 20.04 0.79
N ASN A 8 1.89 18.99 1.59
CA ASN A 8 2.35 17.73 1.01
C ASN A 8 1.18 17.00 0.35
N ASN A 9 1.36 16.62 -0.91
CA ASN A 9 0.49 15.70 -1.64
C ASN A 9 1.24 14.37 -1.84
N TYR A 10 0.55 13.27 -1.57
CA TYR A 10 1.08 11.92 -1.65
C TYR A 10 0.40 11.18 -2.81
N ASN A 11 1.17 10.32 -3.47
CA ASN A 11 0.70 9.45 -4.53
C ASN A 11 1.24 8.04 -4.29
N LEU A 12 0.37 7.03 -4.34
CA LEU A 12 0.78 5.63 -4.49
C LEU A 12 0.43 5.17 -5.91
N PRO A 13 1.43 5.06 -6.81
CA PRO A 13 1.21 4.44 -8.11
C PRO A 13 1.18 2.92 -7.99
N VAL A 14 0.22 2.30 -8.67
CA VAL A 14 0.12 0.85 -8.88
C VAL A 14 0.03 0.60 -10.37
N TYR A 15 0.93 -0.22 -10.90
CA TYR A 15 0.91 -0.58 -12.32
C TYR A 15 0.30 -1.98 -12.50
N GLY A 16 -0.79 -2.05 -13.27
CA GLY A 16 -1.42 -3.30 -13.67
C GLY A 16 -0.72 -3.88 -14.89
N TYR A 17 -0.01 -5.00 -14.74
CA TYR A 17 0.64 -5.66 -15.88
C TYR A 17 -0.36 -6.27 -16.87
N HIS A 18 -1.50 -6.74 -16.36
CA HIS A 18 -2.54 -7.36 -17.19
C HIS A 18 -3.20 -6.36 -18.14
N ASP A 19 -3.58 -5.19 -17.63
CA ASP A 19 -4.27 -4.15 -18.39
C ASP A 19 -3.36 -3.00 -18.86
N LYS A 20 -2.05 -3.07 -18.54
CA LYS A 20 -1.03 -2.04 -18.84
C LYS A 20 -1.43 -0.64 -18.36
N THR A 21 -2.23 -0.58 -17.29
CA THR A 21 -2.83 0.65 -16.78
C THR A 21 -2.15 1.08 -15.48
N GLY A 22 -1.85 2.38 -15.36
CA GLY A 22 -1.31 2.97 -14.14
C GLY A 22 -2.44 3.56 -13.30
N TYR A 23 -2.58 3.06 -12.08
CA TYR A 23 -3.52 3.53 -11.08
C TYR A 23 -2.78 4.44 -10.10
N ASN A 24 -3.31 5.62 -9.82
CA ASN A 24 -2.70 6.60 -8.92
C ASN A 24 -3.66 6.92 -7.79
N TYR A 25 -3.29 6.54 -6.57
CA TYR A 25 -4.05 6.84 -5.36
C TYR A 25 -3.48 8.10 -4.70
N LEU A 26 -4.26 9.18 -4.72
CA LEU A 26 -3.82 10.50 -4.29
C LEU A 26 -4.45 10.89 -2.96
N TRP A 27 -3.66 11.45 -2.06
CA TRP A 27 -4.18 12.10 -0.86
C TRP A 27 -3.19 13.13 -0.35
N ASN A 28 -3.67 14.09 0.43
CA ASN A 28 -2.79 15.09 1.01
C ASN A 28 -2.61 14.88 2.52
N GLU A 29 -1.65 15.61 3.11
CA GLU A 29 -1.32 15.48 4.53
C GLU A 29 -2.45 15.89 5.50
N THR A 30 -3.52 16.53 5.00
CA THR A 30 -4.72 16.81 5.80
C THR A 30 -5.66 15.62 5.89
N LYS A 31 -5.59 14.68 4.94
CA LYS A 31 -6.43 13.48 4.92
C LYS A 31 -5.82 12.35 5.74
N ALA A 32 -4.55 12.04 5.47
CA ALA A 32 -3.83 10.95 6.13
C ALA A 32 -2.31 11.15 6.08
N LYS A 33 -1.59 10.32 6.85
CA LYS A 33 -0.12 10.27 6.84
C LYS A 33 0.40 9.43 5.65
N ARG A 34 1.65 8.96 5.72
CA ARG A 34 2.30 8.13 4.68
C ARG A 34 2.94 6.88 5.26
N GLY A 35 2.16 6.10 6.02
CA GLY A 35 2.57 4.88 6.70
C GLY A 35 1.87 3.62 6.17
N SER A 36 2.01 2.52 6.91
CA SER A 36 1.52 1.22 6.48
C SER A 36 -0.01 1.13 6.35
N ASN A 37 -0.78 1.84 7.18
CA ASN A 37 -2.25 1.88 7.04
C ASN A 37 -2.64 2.48 5.69
N GLU A 38 -2.02 3.59 5.29
CA GLU A 38 -2.39 4.29 4.07
C GLU A 38 -2.06 3.48 2.83
N ILE A 39 -0.85 2.92 2.78
CA ILE A 39 -0.45 2.04 1.68
C ILE A 39 -1.34 0.80 1.62
N ALA A 40 -1.68 0.21 2.77
CA ALA A 40 -2.55 -0.96 2.83
C ALA A 40 -3.97 -0.68 2.33
N SER A 41 -4.56 0.46 2.71
CA SER A 41 -5.88 0.91 2.23
C SER A 41 -5.93 1.12 0.72
N CYS A 42 -4.92 1.78 0.16
CA CYS A 42 -4.84 1.97 -1.29
C CYS A 42 -4.72 0.62 -2.03
N VAL A 43 -3.97 -0.33 -1.47
CA VAL A 43 -3.84 -1.68 -2.05
C VAL A 43 -5.15 -2.47 -1.92
N ILE A 44 -5.86 -2.40 -0.80
CA ILE A 44 -7.21 -3.00 -0.68
C ILE A 44 -8.14 -2.44 -1.74
N THR A 45 -8.14 -1.12 -1.91
CA THR A 45 -8.98 -0.47 -2.93
C THR A 45 -8.65 -0.99 -4.33
N TYR A 46 -7.37 -1.18 -4.63
CA TYR A 46 -6.95 -1.77 -5.90
C TYR A 46 -7.41 -3.22 -6.05
N LEU A 47 -7.28 -4.03 -5.00
CA LEU A 47 -7.71 -5.42 -4.99
C LEU A 47 -9.24 -5.56 -5.12
N ASP A 48 -10.01 -4.65 -4.52
CA ASP A 48 -11.47 -4.59 -4.68
C ASP A 48 -11.86 -4.34 -6.14
N ASN A 49 -11.25 -3.33 -6.76
CA ASN A 49 -11.44 -3.03 -8.19
C ASN A 49 -11.05 -4.21 -9.11
N LEU A 50 -10.07 -5.04 -8.70
CA LEU A 50 -9.73 -6.27 -9.42
C LEU A 50 -10.75 -7.38 -9.20
N ASN A 51 -11.27 -7.50 -7.98
CA ASN A 51 -12.29 -8.48 -7.61
C ASN A 51 -13.63 -8.22 -8.31
N GLU A 52 -14.04 -6.97 -8.46
CA GLU A 52 -15.25 -6.59 -9.22
C GLU A 52 -15.22 -7.11 -10.67
N LYS A 53 -14.03 -7.21 -11.27
CA LYS A 53 -13.84 -7.76 -12.61
C LYS A 53 -13.95 -9.31 -12.66
N ARG A 54 -14.03 -9.99 -11.51
CA ARG A 54 -14.19 -11.45 -11.29
C ARG A 54 -13.29 -12.36 -12.14
N SER A 55 -12.11 -11.87 -12.53
CA SER A 55 -11.27 -12.53 -13.54
C SER A 55 -9.99 -13.15 -12.96
N PHE A 56 -9.70 -12.96 -11.67
CA PHE A 56 -8.41 -13.31 -11.09
C PHE A 56 -8.59 -14.18 -9.85
N LYS A 57 -7.97 -15.36 -9.85
CA LYS A 57 -7.86 -16.25 -8.69
C LYS A 57 -6.55 -16.03 -7.91
N THR A 58 -5.50 -15.64 -8.63
CA THR A 58 -4.17 -15.42 -8.06
C THR A 58 -3.70 -14.01 -8.38
N VAL A 59 -3.26 -13.28 -7.35
CA VAL A 59 -2.69 -11.93 -7.50
C VAL A 59 -1.24 -11.94 -7.08
N ARG A 60 -0.35 -11.38 -7.91
CA ARG A 60 1.07 -11.18 -7.58
C ARG A 60 1.36 -9.70 -7.49
N LEU A 61 1.78 -9.27 -6.31
CA LEU A 61 2.20 -7.90 -6.01
C LEU A 61 3.72 -7.85 -5.91
N LEU A 62 4.31 -6.78 -6.44
CA LEU A 62 5.74 -6.49 -6.32
C LEU A 62 5.92 -5.08 -5.76
N SER A 63 6.79 -4.93 -4.76
CA SER A 63 7.07 -3.62 -4.17
C SER A 63 8.52 -3.47 -3.71
N ASP A 64 8.89 -2.23 -3.38
CA ASP A 64 10.14 -1.92 -2.71
C ASP A 64 10.16 -2.48 -1.28
N SER A 65 11.34 -2.60 -0.69
CA SER A 65 11.50 -3.21 0.64
C SER A 65 11.30 -2.22 1.80
N CYS A 66 10.22 -1.43 1.79
CA CYS A 66 10.00 -0.37 2.79
C CYS A 66 9.29 -0.88 4.07
N GLY A 67 10.05 -1.04 5.15
CA GLY A 67 9.53 -1.57 6.42
C GLY A 67 8.40 -0.75 7.05
N GLY A 68 8.41 0.57 6.88
CA GLY A 68 7.38 1.47 7.41
C GLY A 68 6.05 1.42 6.65
N GLN A 69 6.02 0.80 5.46
CA GLN A 69 4.91 0.88 4.51
C GLN A 69 4.39 -0.50 4.13
N ASN A 70 5.18 -1.29 3.39
CA ASN A 70 4.74 -2.54 2.76
C ASN A 70 5.46 -3.78 3.32
N ARG A 71 6.71 -3.66 3.78
CA ARG A 71 7.51 -4.78 4.30
C ARG A 71 7.34 -4.93 5.80
N ASN A 72 6.12 -5.22 6.22
CA ASN A 72 5.81 -5.47 7.62
C ASN A 72 4.65 -6.45 7.79
N ARG A 73 4.50 -6.95 9.02
CA ARG A 73 3.46 -7.92 9.40
C ARG A 73 2.04 -7.39 9.23
N GLN A 74 1.85 -6.07 9.37
CA GLN A 74 0.54 -5.46 9.24
C GLN A 74 0.04 -5.54 7.79
N PHE A 75 0.92 -5.24 6.83
CA PHE A 75 0.62 -5.36 5.41
C PHE A 75 0.36 -6.82 5.01
N MET A 76 1.14 -7.77 5.54
CA MET A 76 0.87 -9.20 5.36
C MET A 76 -0.50 -9.63 5.92
N ALA A 77 -0.86 -9.14 7.12
CA ALA A 77 -2.19 -9.36 7.70
C ALA A 77 -3.31 -8.90 6.77
N MET A 78 -3.14 -7.71 6.23
CA MET A 78 -4.10 -7.09 5.33
C MET A 78 -4.28 -7.94 4.07
N LEU A 79 -3.19 -8.42 3.45
CA LEU A 79 -3.29 -9.27 2.26
C LEU A 79 -4.02 -10.59 2.55
N TRP A 80 -3.80 -11.18 3.72
CA TRP A 80 -4.54 -12.39 4.12
C TRP A 80 -6.04 -12.12 4.24
N LEU A 81 -6.43 -10.99 4.85
CA LEU A 81 -7.82 -10.57 4.94
C LEU A 81 -8.42 -10.29 3.55
N ALA A 82 -7.66 -9.62 2.68
CA ALA A 82 -8.08 -9.35 1.31
C ALA A 82 -8.30 -10.64 0.52
N ALA A 83 -7.43 -11.64 0.65
CA ALA A 83 -7.62 -12.95 0.01
C ALA A 83 -8.92 -13.62 0.47
N HIS A 84 -9.26 -13.49 1.76
CA HIS A 84 -10.46 -14.08 2.33
C HIS A 84 -11.74 -13.32 1.96
N HIS A 85 -11.69 -11.99 1.90
CA HIS A 85 -12.85 -11.13 1.63
C HIS A 85 -13.19 -11.06 0.14
N PHE A 86 -12.17 -10.90 -0.72
CA PHE A 86 -12.31 -10.75 -2.17
C PHE A 86 -12.23 -12.07 -2.94
N ASP A 87 -12.29 -13.22 -2.25
CA ASP A 87 -12.32 -14.54 -2.88
C ASP A 87 -11.11 -14.85 -3.81
N PHE A 88 -9.93 -14.31 -3.49
CA PHE A 88 -8.69 -14.71 -4.17
C PHE A 88 -8.16 -16.00 -3.55
N GLU A 89 -7.88 -17.02 -4.36
CA GLU A 89 -7.27 -18.27 -3.89
C GLU A 89 -5.86 -18.05 -3.32
N GLU A 90 -5.09 -17.17 -3.96
CA GLU A 90 -3.73 -16.82 -3.54
C GLU A 90 -3.44 -15.33 -3.77
N ILE A 91 -2.82 -14.68 -2.78
CA ILE A 91 -2.14 -13.40 -2.96
C ILE A 91 -0.66 -13.56 -2.60
N CYS A 92 0.19 -13.32 -3.58
CA CYS A 92 1.63 -13.35 -3.44
C CYS A 92 2.19 -11.92 -3.41
N HIS A 93 3.10 -11.64 -2.48
CA HIS A 93 3.80 -10.37 -2.40
C HIS A 93 5.31 -10.60 -2.39
N GLY A 94 5.96 -10.14 -3.45
CA GLY A 94 7.41 -10.15 -3.62
C GLY A 94 8.03 -8.77 -3.40
N PHE A 95 9.29 -8.76 -3.00
CA PHE A 95 10.08 -7.55 -2.79
C PHE A 95 11.27 -7.51 -3.75
N PHE A 96 11.54 -6.34 -4.32
CA PHE A 96 12.71 -6.15 -5.17
C PHE A 96 14.03 -6.40 -4.42
N VAL A 97 14.99 -6.98 -5.13
CA VAL A 97 16.37 -7.14 -4.63
C VAL A 97 17.06 -5.78 -4.66
N ARG A 98 17.93 -5.51 -3.67
CA ARG A 98 18.72 -4.28 -3.65
C ARG A 98 19.56 -4.20 -4.93
N GLY A 99 19.55 -3.04 -5.59
CA GLY A 99 20.21 -2.83 -6.87
C GLY A 99 19.36 -3.15 -8.11
N HIS A 100 18.21 -3.82 -7.92
CA HIS A 100 17.26 -4.17 -8.99
C HIS A 100 15.85 -3.70 -8.63
N SER A 101 15.71 -2.43 -8.28
CA SER A 101 14.44 -1.83 -7.81
C SER A 101 13.63 -1.13 -8.89
N GLN A 102 14.15 -1.05 -10.13
CA GLN A 102 13.43 -0.41 -11.23
C GLN A 102 12.15 -1.16 -11.51
N ASN A 103 11.03 -0.44 -11.49
CA ASN A 103 9.72 -0.99 -11.80
C ASN A 103 8.88 0.02 -12.61
N GLU A 104 7.75 -0.45 -13.13
CA GLU A 104 6.87 0.33 -13.98
C GLU A 104 6.20 1.48 -13.22
N SER A 105 6.07 1.39 -11.90
CA SER A 105 5.57 2.50 -11.07
C SER A 105 6.56 3.68 -11.04
N ASP A 106 7.87 3.43 -11.14
CA ASP A 106 8.87 4.50 -11.32
C ASP A 106 8.66 5.22 -12.66
N SER A 107 8.28 4.50 -13.72
CA SER A 107 7.98 5.11 -15.01
C SER A 107 6.75 6.04 -14.94
N ILE A 108 5.78 5.72 -14.09
CA ILE A 108 4.63 6.60 -13.81
C ILE A 108 5.13 7.89 -13.14
N HIS A 109 5.99 7.77 -12.12
CA HIS A 109 6.57 8.93 -11.45
C HIS A 109 7.37 9.82 -12.41
N SER A 110 8.25 9.26 -13.24
CA SER A 110 9.00 10.05 -14.23
C SER A 110 8.08 10.84 -15.15
N ARG A 111 6.98 10.23 -15.62
CA ARG A 111 6.03 10.91 -16.52
C ARG A 111 5.24 12.01 -15.83
N ILE A 112 4.85 11.81 -14.57
CA ILE A 112 4.19 12.84 -13.77
C ILE A 112 5.16 14.01 -13.52
N GLU A 113 6.42 13.71 -13.18
CA GLU A 113 7.45 14.73 -12.99
C GLU A 113 7.62 15.56 -14.26
N ASP A 114 7.82 14.92 -15.41
CA ASP A 114 7.92 15.58 -16.71
C ASP A 114 6.71 16.46 -17.04
N ALA A 115 5.49 15.96 -16.78
CA ALA A 115 4.26 16.71 -17.01
C ALA A 115 4.13 17.93 -16.08
N SER A 116 4.66 17.84 -14.86
CA SER A 116 4.58 18.90 -13.85
C SER A 116 5.62 20.01 -14.03
N LYS A 117 6.72 19.78 -14.75
CA LYS A 117 7.87 20.71 -14.87
C LYS A 117 7.50 22.13 -15.31
N HIS A 118 6.45 22.29 -16.11
CA HIS A 118 6.05 23.57 -16.71
C HIS A 118 4.64 24.01 -16.29
N ILE A 119 4.09 23.41 -15.23
CA ILE A 119 2.76 23.73 -14.72
C ILE A 119 2.90 24.30 -13.31
N ASN A 120 2.33 25.47 -13.06
CA ASN A 120 2.21 26.01 -11.71
C ASN A 120 1.09 25.25 -10.98
N ILE A 121 1.46 24.55 -9.90
CA ILE A 121 0.54 23.78 -9.07
C ILE A 121 0.34 24.53 -7.76
N ASP A 122 -0.80 25.21 -7.66
CA ASP A 122 -1.19 26.05 -6.52
C ASP A 122 -2.02 25.28 -5.49
N THR A 123 -2.80 24.28 -5.94
CA THR A 123 -3.67 23.47 -5.06
C THR A 123 -3.39 21.98 -5.19
N THR A 124 -3.67 21.22 -4.12
CA THR A 124 -3.44 19.77 -4.18
C THR A 124 -4.35 19.04 -5.16
N SER A 125 -5.55 19.57 -5.43
CA SER A 125 -6.49 18.99 -6.39
C SER A 125 -6.01 19.07 -7.83
N GLN A 126 -5.18 20.08 -8.18
CA GLN A 126 -4.59 20.20 -9.52
C GLN A 126 -3.68 19.03 -9.87
N TRP A 127 -3.12 18.31 -8.88
CA TRP A 127 -2.33 17.11 -9.15
C TRP A 127 -3.12 16.03 -9.89
N ALA A 128 -4.41 15.87 -9.61
CA ALA A 128 -5.24 14.91 -10.34
C ALA A 128 -5.28 15.25 -11.83
N THR A 129 -5.44 16.53 -12.19
CA THR A 129 -5.42 16.99 -13.57
C THR A 129 -4.06 16.77 -14.24
N VAL A 130 -2.96 17.12 -13.57
CA VAL A 130 -1.60 16.94 -14.10
C VAL A 130 -1.31 15.46 -14.35
N ILE A 131 -1.65 14.59 -13.40
CA ILE A 131 -1.44 13.15 -13.52
C ILE A 131 -2.31 12.58 -14.65
N GLY A 132 -3.55 13.07 -14.79
CA GLY A 132 -4.46 12.60 -15.85
C GLY A 132 -3.94 12.93 -17.24
N GLY A 133 -3.25 14.07 -17.39
CA GLY A 133 -2.61 14.50 -18.63
C GLY A 133 -1.20 13.93 -18.87
N ALA A 134 -0.59 13.27 -17.88
CA ALA A 134 0.82 12.86 -17.96
C ALA A 134 1.07 11.74 -18.99
N LYS A 135 0.13 10.81 -19.15
CA LYS A 135 0.23 9.72 -20.13
C LYS A 135 -0.63 10.00 -21.37
N LYS A 136 0.02 10.42 -22.46
CA LYS A 136 -0.65 10.72 -23.74
C LYS A 136 -1.14 9.48 -24.50
N ILE A 137 -0.54 8.32 -24.25
CA ILE A 137 -0.84 7.06 -24.96
C ILE A 137 -1.80 6.21 -24.10
N LYS A 138 -2.85 5.68 -24.72
CA LYS A 138 -3.80 4.79 -24.02
C LYS A 138 -3.14 3.47 -23.56
N PRO A 139 -3.59 2.88 -22.45
CA PRO A 139 -4.61 3.40 -21.53
C PRO A 139 -4.07 4.55 -20.68
N CYS A 140 -4.87 5.59 -20.50
CA CYS A 140 -4.55 6.73 -19.63
C CYS A 140 -4.44 6.28 -18.17
N TYR A 141 -3.84 7.11 -17.32
CA TYR A 141 -3.81 6.82 -15.90
C TYR A 141 -5.20 6.92 -15.28
N ILE A 142 -5.52 5.95 -14.42
CA ILE A 142 -6.70 5.99 -13.56
C ILE A 142 -6.29 6.67 -12.26
N ILE A 143 -7.07 7.65 -11.82
CA ILE A 143 -6.78 8.44 -10.63
C ILE A 143 -7.91 8.25 -9.64
N LYS A 144 -7.55 7.97 -8.40
CA LYS A 144 -8.47 7.96 -7.28
C LYS A 144 -7.95 8.89 -6.20
N GLU A 145 -8.69 9.97 -5.94
CA GLU A 145 -8.45 10.82 -4.77
C GLU A 145 -9.05 10.13 -3.54
N MET A 146 -8.19 9.64 -2.65
CA MET A 146 -8.58 8.94 -1.43
C MET A 146 -9.15 9.94 -0.43
N VAL A 147 -10.36 9.66 0.07
CA VAL A 147 -10.94 10.40 1.18
C VAL A 147 -10.47 9.82 2.51
N GLN A 148 -10.69 10.55 3.60
CA GLN A 148 -10.11 10.18 4.88
C GLN A 148 -10.66 8.84 5.40
N GLU A 149 -11.94 8.61 5.16
CA GLU A 149 -12.73 7.49 5.63
C GLU A 149 -12.29 6.17 4.97
N GLU A 150 -11.64 6.24 3.81
CA GLU A 150 -11.10 5.07 3.09
C GLU A 150 -9.77 4.56 3.69
N PHE A 151 -9.15 5.33 4.59
CA PHE A 151 -7.98 4.88 5.33
C PHE A 151 -8.42 4.05 6.53
N LEU A 152 -8.06 2.76 6.54
CA LEU A 152 -8.51 1.77 7.50
C LEU A 152 -7.42 1.46 8.53
N ASN A 153 -7.82 1.07 9.73
CA ASN A 153 -6.91 0.78 10.82
C ASN A 153 -6.59 -0.72 10.94
N PHE A 154 -5.39 -1.12 10.48
CA PHE A 154 -4.95 -2.52 10.54
C PHE A 154 -4.19 -2.87 11.83
N LYS A 155 -4.11 -1.95 12.81
CA LYS A 155 -3.34 -2.15 14.04
C LYS A 155 -3.88 -3.30 14.88
N ARG A 156 -5.21 -3.47 14.94
CA ARG A 156 -5.86 -4.56 15.67
C ARG A 156 -5.44 -5.91 15.11
N MET A 157 -5.44 -6.05 13.77
CA MET A 157 -5.00 -7.26 13.09
C MET A 157 -3.52 -7.56 13.34
N ARG A 158 -2.66 -6.53 13.21
CA ARG A 158 -1.23 -6.67 13.50
C ARG A 158 -0.95 -7.25 14.90
N ASN A 159 -1.74 -6.87 15.90
CA ASN A 159 -1.55 -7.36 17.27
C ASN A 159 -1.96 -8.84 17.46
N GLN A 160 -2.74 -9.40 16.52
CA GLN A 160 -3.10 -10.82 16.52
C GLN A 160 -2.02 -11.71 15.87
N ILE A 161 -1.17 -11.10 15.04
CA ILE A 161 -0.04 -11.77 14.40
C ILE A 161 1.13 -11.87 15.38
N PRO A 162 1.71 -13.08 15.59
CA PRO A 162 2.87 -13.24 16.44
C PRO A 162 4.06 -12.45 15.89
N ASN A 163 5.09 -12.26 16.71
CA ASN A 163 6.39 -11.87 16.18
C ASN A 163 6.86 -13.02 15.30
N MET A 164 6.77 -12.86 13.97
CA MET A 164 7.18 -13.84 12.95
C MET A 164 8.71 -13.95 12.90
N ASN A 165 9.28 -14.43 14.00
CA ASN A 165 10.71 -14.61 14.19
C ASN A 165 11.12 -16.09 14.20
N LYS A 166 10.15 -17.02 14.11
CA LYS A 166 10.36 -18.47 14.09
C LYS A 166 9.44 -19.17 13.09
N THR A 167 9.98 -20.14 12.36
CA THR A 167 9.23 -21.03 11.46
C THR A 167 8.39 -22.05 12.24
N VAL A 168 7.53 -22.80 11.54
CA VAL A 168 6.88 -23.99 12.10
C VAL A 168 7.93 -24.97 12.67
N ASP A 169 9.05 -25.14 11.97
CA ASP A 169 10.20 -25.96 12.40
C ASP A 169 11.10 -25.29 13.45
N ARG A 170 10.64 -24.20 14.08
CA ARG A 170 11.34 -23.43 15.12
C ARG A 170 12.67 -22.79 14.68
N GLN A 171 12.93 -22.66 13.38
CA GLN A 171 14.10 -21.96 12.86
C GLN A 171 13.92 -20.44 12.96
N LYS A 172 14.99 -19.71 13.32
CA LYS A 172 14.91 -18.23 13.42
C LYS A 172 14.82 -17.59 12.03
N VAL A 173 13.87 -16.67 11.85
CA VAL A 173 13.70 -15.90 10.61
C VAL A 173 13.68 -14.41 10.95
N LYS A 174 14.37 -13.60 10.15
CA LYS A 174 14.23 -12.15 10.19
C LYS A 174 13.25 -11.73 9.10
N PHE A 175 12.24 -10.94 9.44
CA PHE A 175 11.25 -10.46 8.46
C PHE A 175 11.89 -9.66 7.31
N THR A 176 13.04 -9.04 7.55
CA THR A 176 13.83 -8.31 6.53
C THR A 176 14.41 -9.21 5.45
N ASP A 177 14.52 -10.50 5.71
CA ASP A 177 15.16 -11.47 4.82
C ASP A 177 14.13 -12.13 3.91
N ILE A 178 12.83 -11.97 4.22
CA ILE A 178 11.70 -12.46 3.42
C ILE A 178 11.70 -11.74 2.06
N ARG A 179 11.93 -12.48 0.98
CA ARG A 179 11.91 -11.95 -0.40
C ARG A 179 10.53 -12.03 -1.02
N MET A 180 9.78 -13.05 -0.66
CA MET A 180 8.42 -13.24 -1.13
C MET A 180 7.63 -13.98 -0.07
N TYR A 181 6.35 -13.68 0.02
CA TYR A 181 5.42 -14.50 0.77
C TYR A 181 4.09 -14.64 0.02
N ALA A 182 3.41 -15.75 0.23
CA ALA A 182 2.09 -16.03 -0.31
C ALA A 182 1.12 -16.35 0.82
N VAL A 183 -0.05 -15.72 0.76
CA VAL A 183 -1.19 -15.99 1.63
C VAL A 183 -2.24 -16.70 0.79
N HIS A 184 -2.86 -17.73 1.37
CA HIS A 184 -3.89 -18.54 0.72
C HIS A 184 -5.23 -18.35 1.41
N LYS A 185 -6.31 -18.43 0.64
CA LYS A 185 -7.66 -18.31 1.19
C LYS A 185 -7.93 -19.41 2.23
N GLY A 186 -8.34 -19.00 3.43
CA GLY A 186 -8.72 -19.91 4.50
C GLY A 186 -7.54 -20.63 5.19
N ASP A 187 -6.31 -20.47 4.70
CA ASP A 187 -5.13 -21.07 5.32
C ASP A 187 -4.50 -20.08 6.32
N PRO A 188 -4.35 -20.44 7.61
CA PRO A 188 -3.60 -19.64 8.57
C PRO A 188 -2.08 -19.65 8.35
N LEU A 189 -1.57 -20.48 7.44
CA LEU A 189 -0.16 -20.54 7.07
C LEU A 189 0.17 -19.54 5.97
N VAL A 190 1.38 -18.97 6.09
CA VAL A 190 1.99 -18.15 5.04
C VAL A 190 3.19 -18.90 4.51
N THR A 191 3.22 -19.06 3.19
CA THR A 191 4.36 -19.61 2.45
C THR A 191 5.38 -18.50 2.24
N ILE A 192 6.62 -18.70 2.64
CA ILE A 192 7.68 -17.69 2.64
C ILE A 192 8.90 -18.20 1.88
N HIS A 193 9.45 -17.32 1.04
CA HIS A 193 10.71 -17.52 0.34
C HIS A 193 11.72 -16.48 0.80
N ASN A 194 12.81 -16.94 1.42
CA ASN A 194 13.96 -16.10 1.79
C ASN A 194 14.96 -15.97 0.64
N ASN A 195 15.04 -17.00 -0.20
CA ASN A 195 15.70 -16.98 -1.49
C ASN A 195 14.79 -17.70 -2.49
N LEU A 196 14.73 -17.21 -3.74
CA LEU A 196 13.92 -17.82 -4.79
C LEU A 196 14.44 -19.22 -5.18
N ASP A 197 15.74 -19.47 -4.96
CA ASP A 197 16.37 -20.77 -5.25
C ASP A 197 16.21 -21.80 -4.11
N GLN A 198 15.67 -21.39 -2.96
CA GLN A 198 15.50 -22.25 -1.79
C GLN A 198 14.06 -22.74 -1.66
N PRO A 199 13.84 -23.93 -1.07
CA PRO A 199 12.50 -24.41 -0.80
C PRO A 199 11.73 -23.44 0.08
N ALA A 200 10.42 -23.37 -0.16
CA ALA A 200 9.52 -22.52 0.61
C ALA A 200 9.47 -22.97 2.07
N ILE A 201 9.30 -22.00 2.96
CA ILE A 201 9.19 -22.20 4.40
C ILE A 201 7.78 -21.78 4.82
N GLN A 202 7.15 -22.53 5.72
CA GLN A 202 5.85 -22.16 6.28
C GLN A 202 5.99 -21.45 7.63
N MET A 203 5.19 -20.40 7.82
CA MET A 203 5.03 -19.71 9.08
C MET A 203 3.55 -19.55 9.43
N ASN A 204 3.22 -19.72 10.71
CA ASN A 204 1.88 -19.40 11.19
C ASN A 204 1.67 -17.88 11.20
N LEU A 205 0.63 -17.42 10.52
CA LEU A 205 0.22 -16.02 10.56
C LEU A 205 -0.39 -15.63 11.91
N PHE A 206 -0.94 -16.61 12.64
CA PHE A 206 -1.65 -16.37 13.90
C PHE A 206 -1.00 -17.14 15.06
N GLN A 207 -1.20 -16.65 16.29
CA GLN A 207 -0.72 -17.34 17.49
C GLN A 207 -1.45 -18.68 17.65
N THR A 208 -0.69 -19.75 17.87
CA THR A 208 -1.21 -21.09 18.13
C THR A 208 -2.14 -21.09 19.36
N GLY A 209 -3.34 -21.66 19.22
CA GLY A 209 -4.29 -21.81 20.34
C GLY A 209 -5.27 -20.65 20.55
N LYS A 210 -5.07 -19.49 19.92
CA LYS A 210 -6.21 -18.60 19.69
C LYS A 210 -7.00 -19.23 18.56
N LYS A 211 -8.29 -19.55 18.80
CA LYS A 211 -9.25 -19.74 17.71
C LYS A 211 -8.98 -18.60 16.72
N ILE A 212 -9.03 -18.88 15.41
CA ILE A 212 -9.19 -17.85 14.37
C ILE A 212 -10.50 -17.16 14.74
N LEU A 213 -10.43 -16.27 15.72
CA LEU A 213 -11.52 -15.90 16.61
C LEU A 213 -12.31 -14.93 15.80
N GLU A 214 -13.26 -15.45 15.01
CA GLU A 214 -14.22 -14.68 14.23
C GLU A 214 -13.55 -13.41 13.71
N MET A 215 -12.42 -13.56 13.02
CA MET A 215 -11.89 -12.42 12.30
C MET A 215 -13.02 -12.07 11.37
N ASP A 216 -13.54 -10.86 11.51
CA ASP A 216 -14.58 -10.35 10.66
C ASP A 216 -14.00 -10.40 9.24
N VAL A 217 -14.31 -11.50 8.53
CA VAL A 217 -13.94 -11.72 7.14
C VAL A 217 -14.67 -10.66 6.31
N GLN A 218 -15.77 -10.14 6.83
CA GLN A 218 -16.32 -8.86 6.47
C GLN A 218 -15.27 -7.81 6.87
N MET A 219 -14.64 -7.11 5.92
CA MET A 219 -13.64 -6.05 6.18
C MET A 219 -14.21 -4.84 6.94
N ASN A 220 -14.83 -5.05 8.09
CA ASN A 220 -15.44 -4.08 9.00
C ASN A 220 -14.34 -3.46 9.87
N LEU A 221 -13.37 -2.83 9.21
CA LEU A 221 -12.28 -2.13 9.88
C LEU A 221 -12.70 -0.69 10.18
N GLU A 222 -12.35 -0.23 11.38
CA GLU A 222 -12.53 1.17 11.75
C GLU A 222 -11.63 2.08 10.89
N PRO A 223 -12.08 3.30 10.57
CA PRO A 223 -11.21 4.31 9.97
C PRO A 223 -9.95 4.55 10.82
N ALA A 224 -8.81 4.73 10.17
CA ALA A 224 -7.54 5.08 10.80
C ALA A 224 -7.55 6.47 11.45
N TYR A 225 -8.49 7.32 11.02
CA TYR A 225 -8.63 8.70 11.46
C TYR A 225 -10.10 9.03 11.74
N SER A 226 -10.35 9.77 12.81
CA SER A 226 -11.70 10.25 13.16
C SER A 226 -12.02 11.65 12.63
N ARG A 227 -11.00 12.39 12.16
CA ARG A 227 -11.11 13.75 11.62
C ARG A 227 -9.87 14.11 10.81
N ASN A 228 -10.00 15.10 9.93
CA ASN A 228 -8.88 15.62 9.14
C ASN A 228 -7.69 15.99 10.05
N LEU A 229 -6.50 15.66 9.58
CA LEU A 229 -5.25 15.96 10.25
C LEU A 229 -4.97 17.46 10.21
N ARG A 230 -4.42 17.98 11.31
CA ARG A 230 -4.01 19.38 11.40
C ARG A 230 -2.79 19.62 10.54
N ILE A 231 -2.81 20.71 9.78
CA ILE A 231 -1.65 21.22 9.06
C ILE A 231 -0.63 21.72 10.09
N ASP A 232 0.65 21.43 9.86
CA ASP A 232 1.73 21.95 10.70
C ASP A 232 1.69 23.49 10.71
N THR A 233 1.64 24.06 11.91
CA THR A 233 1.68 25.51 12.16
C THR A 233 2.79 26.24 11.40
N LYS A 234 3.93 25.59 11.15
CA LYS A 234 5.04 26.16 10.35
C LYS A 234 4.68 26.41 8.88
N LYS A 235 3.71 25.67 8.34
CA LYS A 235 3.15 25.90 7.00
C LYS A 235 2.07 27.00 6.99
N LEU A 236 1.47 27.27 8.15
CA LEU A 236 0.43 28.29 8.33
C LEU A 236 1.00 29.67 8.71
N SER A 237 2.17 29.71 9.35
CA SER A 237 2.75 30.92 9.97
C SER A 237 3.36 31.94 8.99
N ALA A 238 3.14 31.82 7.68
CA ALA A 238 3.57 32.83 6.70
C ALA A 238 2.65 34.07 6.63
N ARG A 239 1.78 34.27 7.62
CA ARG A 239 0.96 35.48 7.77
C ARG A 239 1.59 36.47 8.74
N LYS A 240 2.60 37.20 8.29
CA LYS A 240 2.85 38.57 8.79
C LYS A 240 3.21 39.43 7.59
N VAL A 241 2.19 40.13 7.09
CA VAL A 241 2.37 41.32 6.28
C VAL A 241 3.09 42.32 7.18
N VAL A 242 4.35 42.60 6.85
CA VAL A 242 5.01 43.83 7.28
C VAL A 242 5.13 44.64 6.00
N TRP A 243 4.55 45.84 6.04
CA TRP A 243 4.39 46.78 4.93
C TRP A 243 5.69 47.03 4.16
#